data_AF-A0A970TU55-F1
#
_entry.id   AF-A0A970TU55-F1
#
_cell.length_a   1.000
_cell.length_b   1.000
_cell.length_c   1.000
_cell.angle_alpha   90.00
_cell.angle_beta   90.00
_cell.angle_gamma   90.00
#
_symmetry.space_group_name_H-M   'P 1'
#
loop_
_entity.id
_entity.type
_entity.pdbx_description
1 polymer ?
#
loop_
_entity_poly.entity_id
_entity_poly.type
_entity_poly.pdbx_seq_one_letter_code
_entity_poly.pdbx_strand_id
1 'polypeptide(L)'
;MDRKLKCLRCGNPMEFVESEKIQLGERGIPFSHVIAGALEVDIYYCKECGKLEFYHTKDALLTKIQCPSCGKTHDKDYRKCPFCKYDYRAK
;
A
#
# COMPACT_ATOMS: atom_id res chain seq x y z
N MET A 1 -1.32 8.90 11.19
CA MET A 1 0.07 8.54 11.54
C MET A 1 0.94 9.01 10.39
N ASP A 2 1.66 10.11 10.61
CA ASP A 2 2.63 10.66 9.66
C ASP A 2 3.80 9.69 9.49
N ARG A 3 3.83 8.96 8.37
CA ARG A 3 4.90 7.99 8.10
C ARG A 3 6.05 8.74 7.45
N LYS A 4 7.15 8.95 8.18
CA LYS A 4 8.37 9.53 7.61
C LYS A 4 9.00 8.54 6.62
N LEU A 5 8.67 8.68 5.35
CA LEU A 5 9.18 7.85 4.26
C LEU A 5 10.54 8.37 3.76
N LYS A 6 11.41 7.44 3.39
CA LYS A 6 12.69 7.72 2.73
C LYS A 6 12.61 7.27 1.28
N CYS A 7 13.10 8.11 0.38
CA CYS A 7 13.15 7.83 -1.04
C CYS A 7 14.05 6.62 -1.30
N LEU A 8 13.51 5.57 -1.93
CA LEU A 8 14.28 4.36 -2.22
C LEU A 8 15.38 4.57 -3.27
N ARG A 9 15.38 5.71 -3.98
CA ARG A 9 16.42 6.05 -4.98
C ARG A 9 17.63 6.78 -4.37
N CYS A 10 17.41 7.74 -3.48
CA CYS A 10 18.49 8.59 -2.95
C CYS A 10 18.56 8.66 -1.41
N GLY A 11 17.65 8.03 -0.69
CA GLY A 11 17.63 7.97 0.77
C GLY A 11 17.07 9.21 1.48
N ASN A 12 16.86 10.32 0.77
CA ASN A 12 16.32 11.55 1.33
C ASN A 12 14.84 11.42 1.75
N PRO A 13 14.36 12.25 2.68
CA PRO A 13 12.95 12.27 3.07
C PRO A 13 12.02 12.50 1.87
N MET A 14 10.84 11.90 1.92
CA MET A 14 9.77 12.16 0.97
C MET A 14 8.66 12.98 1.62
N GLU A 15 8.00 13.80 0.81
CA GLU A 15 6.86 14.61 1.20
C GLU A 15 5.58 13.99 0.65
N PHE A 16 4.54 13.94 1.49
CA PHE A 16 3.21 13.62 1.02
C PHE A 16 2.71 14.74 0.13
N VAL A 17 2.20 14.38 -1.04
CA VAL A 17 1.61 15.32 -1.99
C VAL A 17 0.11 15.38 -1.75
N GLU A 18 -0.58 14.29 -2.07
CA GLU A 18 -2.03 14.17 -1.99
C GLU A 18 -2.48 12.70 -2.10
N SER A 19 -3.76 12.47 -1.88
CA SER A 19 -4.43 11.20 -2.18
C SER A 19 -5.27 11.38 -3.44
N GLU A 20 -5.03 10.55 -4.44
CA GLU A 20 -5.57 10.68 -5.81
C GLU A 20 -6.22 9.37 -6.28
N LYS A 21 -7.19 9.48 -7.18
CA LYS A 21 -7.83 8.32 -7.81
C LYS A 21 -7.28 8.16 -9.22
N ILE A 22 -6.31 7.27 -9.39
CA ILE A 22 -5.75 6.97 -10.71
C ILE A 22 -6.76 6.10 -11.46
N GLN A 23 -7.37 6.64 -12.51
CA GLN A 23 -8.27 5.86 -13.37
C GLN A 23 -7.47 4.77 -14.10
N LEU A 24 -7.92 3.53 -13.95
CA LEU A 24 -7.38 2.39 -14.68
C LEU A 24 -8.15 2.29 -16.01
N GLY A 25 -7.45 2.02 -17.12
CA GLY A 25 -8.06 1.82 -18.43
C GLY A 25 -7.14 2.16 -19.60
N GLU A 26 -7.19 1.36 -20.66
CA GLU A 26 -6.52 1.67 -21.93
C GLU A 26 -7.24 2.81 -22.67
N ARG A 27 -6.46 3.82 -23.06
CA ARG A 27 -6.93 4.85 -24.00
C ARG A 27 -7.24 4.19 -25.34
N GLY A 28 -8.45 4.40 -25.85
CA GLY A 28 -8.84 3.98 -27.21
C GLY A 28 -9.93 2.90 -27.27
N ILE A 29 -10.30 2.29 -26.15
CA ILE A 29 -11.44 1.36 -26.09
C ILE A 29 -12.64 2.09 -25.48
N PRO A 30 -13.77 2.23 -26.21
CA PRO A 30 -14.99 2.82 -25.65
C PRO A 30 -15.40 2.10 -24.36
N PHE A 31 -15.72 2.86 -23.31
CA PHE A 31 -16.18 2.36 -21.99
C PHE A 31 -15.13 1.61 -21.13
N SER A 32 -13.85 1.52 -21.52
CA SER A 32 -12.81 0.84 -20.73
C SER A 32 -12.61 1.43 -19.33
N HIS A 33 -12.68 2.76 -19.22
CA HIS A 33 -12.53 3.50 -17.96
C HIS A 33 -13.60 3.17 -16.91
N VAL A 34 -14.76 2.65 -17.34
CA VAL A 34 -15.87 2.30 -16.43
C VAL A 34 -15.69 0.89 -15.86
N ILE A 35 -15.03 0.00 -16.60
CA ILE A 35 -14.88 -1.43 -16.24
C ILE A 35 -13.63 -1.66 -15.39
N ALA A 36 -12.56 -0.92 -15.63
CA ALA A 36 -11.28 -1.12 -14.95
C ALA A 36 -11.19 -0.49 -13.55
N GLY A 37 -12.16 0.36 -13.19
CA GLY A 37 -12.23 1.00 -11.87
C GLY A 37 -11.18 2.10 -11.66
N ALA A 38 -11.09 2.58 -10.42
CA ALA A 38 -10.13 3.62 -10.03
C ALA A 38 -9.27 3.14 -8.87
N LEU A 39 -7.98 3.42 -8.94
CA LEU A 39 -7.00 3.08 -7.92
C LEU A 39 -6.79 4.27 -6.99
N GLU A 40 -7.25 4.15 -5.75
CA GLU A 40 -7.00 5.17 -4.73
C GLU A 40 -5.60 4.98 -4.15
N VAL A 41 -4.78 6.03 -4.23
CA VAL A 41 -3.38 6.03 -3.82
C VAL A 41 -2.99 7.32 -3.12
N ASP A 42 -2.13 7.19 -2.13
CA ASP A 42 -1.33 8.26 -1.54
C ASP A 42 -0.07 8.45 -2.38
N ILE A 43 0.18 9.69 -2.80
CA ILE A 43 1.32 10.07 -3.61
C ILE A 43 2.37 10.74 -2.74
N TYR A 44 3.61 10.27 -2.83
CA TYR A 44 4.77 10.88 -2.18
C TYR A 44 5.79 11.32 -3.21
N TYR A 45 6.39 12.48 -2.99
CA TYR A 45 7.38 13.10 -3.88
C TYR A 45 8.72 13.32 -3.15
N CYS A 46 9.82 13.02 -3.84
CA CYS A 46 11.17 13.33 -3.39
C CYS A 46 11.71 14.58 -4.12
N LYS A 47 11.79 15.71 -3.42
CA LYS A 47 12.31 16.98 -3.97
C LYS A 47 13.73 16.88 -4.52
N GLU A 48 14.56 16.02 -3.95
CA GLU A 48 15.99 15.92 -4.30
C GLU A 48 16.25 15.22 -5.63
N CYS A 49 15.41 14.25 -6.03
CA CYS A 49 15.65 13.45 -7.24
C CYS A 49 14.44 13.33 -8.17
N GLY A 50 13.35 14.04 -7.85
CA GLY A 50 12.12 14.05 -8.62
C GLY A 50 11.30 12.76 -8.56
N LYS A 51 11.66 11.79 -7.71
CA LYS A 51 10.97 10.50 -7.65
C LYS A 51 9.57 10.64 -7.05
N LEU A 52 8.58 10.03 -7.70
CA LEU A 52 7.24 9.77 -7.16
C LEU A 52 7.13 8.32 -6.68
N GLU A 53 6.45 8.12 -5.56
CA GLU A 53 6.07 6.81 -5.03
C GLU A 53 4.58 6.81 -4.70
N PHE A 54 3.88 5.77 -5.16
CA PHE A 54 2.44 5.59 -4.97
C PHE A 54 2.20 4.48 -3.96
N TYR A 55 1.36 4.74 -2.97
CA TYR A 55 0.98 3.79 -1.93
C TYR A 55 -0.53 3.68 -1.94
N HIS A 56 -1.12 2.51 -1.71
CA HIS A 56 -2.58 2.46 -1.54
C HIS A 56 -3.01 3.24 -0.29
N THR A 57 -4.13 3.97 -0.39
CA THR A 57 -4.83 4.68 0.70
C THR A 57 -5.50 3.71 1.69
N LYS A 58 -4.76 2.69 2.16
CA LYS A 58 -5.07 1.74 3.24
C LYS A 58 -6.33 0.85 3.15
N ASP A 59 -6.13 -0.34 3.69
CA ASP A 59 -7.09 -1.38 4.11
C ASP A 59 -7.97 -2.09 3.08
N ALA A 60 -8.22 -1.55 1.88
CA ALA A 60 -9.05 -2.27 0.90
C ALA A 60 -8.37 -3.50 0.26
N LEU A 61 -7.04 -3.52 0.16
CA LEU A 61 -6.29 -4.58 -0.53
C LEU A 61 -5.52 -5.53 0.39
N LEU A 62 -5.29 -5.13 1.65
CA LEU A 62 -4.56 -5.98 2.60
C LEU A 62 -5.55 -6.89 3.31
N THR A 63 -5.56 -8.16 2.90
CA THR A 63 -6.36 -9.19 3.57
C THR A 63 -5.93 -9.27 5.04
N LYS A 64 -6.85 -8.97 5.96
CA LYS A 64 -6.62 -9.12 7.40
C LYS A 64 -6.86 -10.57 7.82
N ILE A 65 -6.12 -11.03 8.81
CA ILE A 65 -6.23 -12.35 9.44
C ILE A 65 -6.26 -12.17 10.96
N GLN A 66 -7.09 -12.97 11.63
CA GLN A 66 -7.05 -13.13 13.08
C GLN A 66 -6.06 -14.25 13.44
N CYS A 67 -5.10 -13.97 14.31
CA CYS A 67 -4.12 -14.98 14.73
C CYS A 67 -4.81 -16.09 15.56
N PRO A 68 -4.65 -17.37 15.23
CA PRO A 68 -5.29 -18.47 15.97
C PRO A 68 -4.71 -18.66 17.38
N SER A 69 -3.48 -18.19 17.63
CA SER A 69 -2.81 -18.34 18.93
C SER A 69 -3.15 -17.22 19.91
N CYS A 70 -3.23 -15.96 19.47
CA CYS A 70 -3.45 -14.82 20.38
C CYS A 70 -4.72 -14.00 20.09
N GLY A 71 -5.49 -14.34 19.05
CA GLY A 71 -6.77 -13.71 18.73
C GLY A 71 -6.69 -12.28 18.16
N LYS A 72 -5.49 -11.69 18.03
CA LYS A 72 -5.32 -10.33 17.46
C LYS A 72 -5.37 -10.35 15.93
N THR A 73 -5.97 -9.30 15.35
CA THR A 73 -6.05 -9.11 13.90
C THR A 73 -4.86 -8.33 13.36
N HIS A 74 -4.30 -8.77 12.23
CA HIS A 74 -3.22 -8.08 11.50
C HIS A 74 -3.23 -8.44 10.01
N ASP A 75 -2.32 -7.85 9.22
CA ASP A 75 -2.21 -8.15 7.78
C ASP A 75 -1.72 -9.58 7.52
N LYS A 76 -2.22 -10.25 6.49
CA LYS A 76 -1.87 -11.65 6.17
C LYS A 76 -0.43 -11.85 5.71
N ASP A 77 0.26 -10.79 5.29
CA ASP A 77 1.60 -10.89 4.69
C ASP A 77 2.71 -11.22 5.71
N TYR A 78 2.40 -11.14 7.01
CA TYR A 78 3.36 -11.49 8.05
C TYR A 78 3.55 -13.01 8.12
N ARG A 79 4.79 -13.48 7.90
CA ARG A 79 5.18 -14.90 8.09
C ARG A 79 4.89 -15.39 9.52
N LYS A 80 5.12 -14.53 10.52
CA LYS A 80 4.85 -14.80 11.93
C LYS A 80 3.93 -13.73 12.50
N CYS A 81 3.05 -14.08 13.42
CA CYS A 81 2.20 -13.12 14.10
C CYS A 81 3.07 -11.98 14.69
N PRO A 82 2.82 -10.71 14.36
CA PRO A 82 3.64 -9.60 14.84
C PRO A 82 3.59 -9.48 16.37
N PHE A 83 2.50 -9.94 16.99
CA PHE A 83 2.25 -9.87 18.43
C PHE A 83 2.79 -11.07 19.21
N CYS A 84 2.43 -12.32 18.84
CA CYS A 84 2.80 -13.53 19.60
C CYS A 84 3.84 -14.43 18.91
N LYS A 85 4.32 -14.04 17.72
CA LYS A 85 5.31 -14.78 16.92
C LYS A 85 4.89 -16.18 16.45
N TYR A 86 3.60 -16.53 16.57
CA TYR A 86 3.02 -17.73 15.96
C TYR A 86 3.41 -17.84 14.48
N ASP A 87 3.98 -18.97 14.07
CA ASP A 87 4.44 -19.19 12.69
C ASP A 87 3.33 -19.81 11.85
N TYR A 88 2.85 -19.08 10.85
CA TYR A 88 1.77 -19.53 9.97
C TYR A 88 2.19 -20.65 9.00
N ARG A 89 3.48 -21.03 8.96
CA ARG A 89 4.03 -22.08 8.09
C ARG A 89 4.56 -23.30 8.85
N ALA A 90 4.53 -23.30 10.18
CA ALA A 90 4.89 -24.48 10.95
C ALA A 90 3.77 -25.52 10.79
N LYS A 91 4.05 -26.60 10.07
CA LYS A 91 3.24 -27.82 10.06
C LYS A 91 3.59 -28.68 11.25
#